data_AF-A0A2G4SKV8-F1
#
_entry.id   AF-A0A2G4SKV8-F1
#
_cell.length_a   1.000
_cell.length_b   1.000
_cell.length_c   1.000
_cell.angle_alpha   90.00
_cell.angle_beta   90.00
_cell.angle_gamma   90.00
#
_symmetry.space_group_name_H-M   'P 1'
#
loop_
_entity.id
_entity.type
_entity.pdbx_description
1 polymer ?
#
loop_
_entity_poly.entity_id
_entity_poly.type
_entity_poly.pdbx_seq_one_letter_code
_entity_poly.pdbx_strand_id
1 'polypeptide(L)'
;MTHVTTIQKRQKQPAGRRRQPIGPSLPSEFITSQEEEEVIGPSLPKDYNPEEEAKYSAIQAIEERVRLSKAAMEKKDEKPKVERPEWMIAPPEIDYLKNANSSRSRQFSNKDVGEIDSSSWTDTPAEKERKRKEGTLGKRKAEEPIVYSSQDIERRRAIEEYNMKTRPMSLLEIHRQKKKKSKETPEDVSKRPFDREKDLLAPKRMDSKQKKELLRQSGELNSMFGHGKSSFL
;
A
#
# COMPACT_ATOMS: atom_id res chain seq x y z
N MET A 1 -72.48 5.19 43.73
CA MET A 1 -71.75 5.59 44.95
C MET A 1 -70.48 4.77 45.00
N THR A 2 -69.44 5.14 44.23
CA THR A 2 -68.26 5.89 44.71
C THR A 2 -67.77 5.42 46.07
N HIS A 3 -66.61 4.78 46.12
CA HIS A 3 -65.40 5.33 46.77
C HIS A 3 -64.16 4.58 46.25
N VAL A 4 -63.33 5.31 45.51
CA VAL A 4 -61.98 4.91 45.10
C VAL A 4 -61.03 5.40 46.18
N THR A 5 -60.33 4.49 46.85
CA THR A 5 -59.32 4.81 47.85
C THR A 5 -57.95 4.67 47.22
N THR A 6 -57.32 5.80 46.89
CA THR A 6 -55.97 5.86 46.33
C THR A 6 -54.94 5.71 47.43
N ILE A 7 -54.20 4.60 47.45
CA ILE A 7 -53.06 4.38 48.36
C ILE A 7 -51.79 4.85 47.65
N GLN A 8 -51.22 5.98 48.09
CA GLN A 8 -49.92 6.43 47.64
C GLN A 8 -48.79 5.62 48.32
N LYS A 9 -48.07 4.81 47.54
CA LYS A 9 -46.82 4.18 47.99
C LYS A 9 -45.66 5.16 47.83
N ARG A 10 -45.12 5.63 48.96
CA ARG A 10 -43.83 6.33 49.07
C ARG A 10 -42.70 5.44 48.54
N GLN A 11 -41.97 5.90 47.53
CA GLN A 11 -40.74 5.24 47.08
C GLN A 11 -39.60 5.52 48.07
N LYS A 12 -38.99 4.46 48.61
CA LYS A 12 -37.73 4.51 49.36
C LYS A 12 -36.56 4.53 48.38
N GLN A 13 -35.73 5.58 48.44
CA GLN A 13 -34.46 5.64 47.72
C GLN A 13 -33.47 4.61 48.30
N PRO A 14 -32.66 3.91 47.47
CA PRO A 14 -31.68 2.96 47.97
C PRO A 14 -30.48 3.70 48.60
N ALA A 15 -30.16 3.38 49.85
CA ALA A 15 -28.93 3.83 50.50
C ALA A 15 -27.71 3.28 49.74
N GLY A 16 -26.81 4.17 49.31
CA GLY A 16 -25.60 3.82 48.59
C GLY A 16 -24.72 2.87 49.41
N ARG A 17 -24.34 1.73 48.81
CA ARG A 17 -23.41 0.78 49.43
C ARG A 17 -22.03 1.41 49.49
N ARG A 18 -21.48 1.59 50.71
CA ARG A 18 -20.07 1.94 50.90
C ARG A 18 -19.21 0.81 50.34
N ARG A 19 -18.30 1.14 49.42
CA ARG A 19 -17.33 0.18 48.86
C ARG A 19 -16.27 -0.08 49.91
N GLN A 20 -16.05 -1.35 50.25
CA GLN A 20 -14.91 -1.77 51.06
C GLN A 20 -13.63 -1.68 50.22
N PRO A 21 -12.48 -1.32 50.81
CA PRO A 21 -11.22 -1.31 50.09
C PRO A 21 -10.85 -2.72 49.63
N ILE A 22 -10.58 -2.89 48.33
CA ILE A 22 -9.94 -4.09 47.79
C ILE A 22 -8.43 -3.87 47.91
N GLY A 23 -7.78 -4.67 48.77
CA GLY A 23 -6.35 -4.64 49.06
C GLY A 23 -6.06 -5.06 50.50
N PRO A 24 -4.84 -5.51 50.84
CA PRO A 24 -4.50 -5.85 52.21
C PRO A 24 -4.58 -4.61 53.10
N SER A 25 -5.50 -4.60 54.07
CA SER A 25 -5.58 -3.57 55.09
C SER A 25 -4.69 -3.95 56.27
N LEU A 26 -3.86 -3.00 56.74
CA LEU A 26 -3.08 -3.16 57.97
C LEU A 26 -4.01 -3.32 59.19
N PRO A 27 -3.70 -4.21 60.15
CA PRO A 27 -4.49 -4.37 61.37
C PRO A 27 -4.41 -3.10 62.23
N SER A 28 -5.54 -2.73 62.84
CA SER A 28 -5.76 -1.49 63.61
C SER A 28 -5.03 -1.43 64.96
N GLU A 29 -4.16 -2.38 65.28
CA GLU A 29 -3.45 -2.44 66.56
C GLU A 29 -2.08 -1.74 66.55
N PHE A 30 -1.65 -1.16 65.43
CA PHE A 30 -0.46 -0.31 65.40
C PHE A 30 -0.81 1.14 65.80
N ILE A 31 -1.29 1.31 67.03
CA ILE A 31 -1.39 2.62 67.69
C ILE A 31 -0.14 2.79 68.56
N THR A 32 0.77 3.63 68.05
CA THR A 32 1.74 4.45 68.78
C THR A 32 2.53 3.78 69.91
N SER A 33 3.59 3.05 69.55
CA SER A 33 4.82 3.09 70.35
C SER A 33 5.63 4.32 69.91
N GLN A 34 5.37 5.45 70.58
CA GLN A 34 6.34 6.54 70.66
C GLN A 34 7.48 6.06 71.58
N GLU A 35 8.40 5.29 71.02
CA GLU A 35 9.66 4.97 71.66
C GLU A 35 10.76 5.34 70.66
N GLU A 36 11.50 6.37 71.07
CA GLU A 36 12.90 6.65 70.78
C GLU A 36 13.38 6.44 69.34
N GLU A 37 13.87 7.52 68.73
CA GLU A 37 14.65 7.51 67.50
C GLU A 37 15.99 6.80 67.75
N GLU A 38 15.94 5.51 68.05
CA GLU A 38 17.08 4.61 68.00
C GLU A 38 17.39 4.44 66.52
N VAL A 39 18.38 5.19 66.04
CA VAL A 39 18.90 5.12 64.67
C VAL A 39 19.49 3.72 64.46
N ILE A 40 18.63 2.76 64.17
CA ILE A 40 18.97 1.38 63.83
C ILE A 40 19.33 1.39 62.35
N GLY A 41 20.61 1.61 62.09
CA GLY A 41 21.20 1.64 60.76
C GLY A 41 22.62 2.21 60.80
N PRO A 42 23.43 2.00 59.75
CA PRO A 42 24.72 2.70 59.65
C PRO A 42 24.46 4.21 59.66
N SER A 43 25.21 4.93 60.51
CA SER A 43 25.13 6.40 60.57
C SER A 43 25.45 7.00 59.20
N LEU A 44 24.61 7.94 58.75
CA LEU A 44 24.86 8.68 57.51
C LEU A 44 26.23 9.40 57.59
N PRO A 45 26.96 9.53 56.47
CA PRO A 45 28.18 10.34 56.42
C PRO A 45 27.95 11.75 56.96
N LYS A 46 28.96 12.34 57.60
CA LYS A 46 28.85 13.68 58.21
C LYS A 46 28.51 14.79 57.21
N ASP A 47 28.79 14.56 55.93
CA ASP A 47 28.55 15.48 54.82
C ASP A 47 27.32 15.08 53.98
N TYR A 48 26.41 14.28 54.53
CA TYR A 48 25.22 13.81 53.83
C TYR A 48 24.26 14.97 53.53
N ASN A 49 24.14 15.33 52.25
CA ASN A 49 23.14 16.27 51.77
C ASN A 49 22.09 15.53 50.91
N PRO A 50 20.88 15.27 51.45
CA PRO A 50 19.84 14.51 50.74
C PRO A 50 19.40 15.17 49.43
N GLU A 51 19.48 16.50 49.33
CA GLU A 51 19.12 17.21 48.09
C GLU A 51 20.14 16.97 46.96
N GLU A 52 21.42 16.89 47.30
CA GLU A 52 22.48 16.69 46.30
C GLU A 52 22.43 15.26 45.77
N GLU A 53 22.30 14.26 46.64
CA GLU A 53 22.17 12.87 46.22
C GLU A 53 20.93 12.61 45.37
N ALA A 54 19.79 13.24 45.71
CA ALA A 54 18.58 13.16 44.89
C ALA A 54 18.80 13.75 43.49
N LYS A 55 19.55 14.86 43.38
CA LYS A 55 19.92 15.47 42.09
C LYS A 55 20.83 14.54 41.29
N TYR A 56 21.87 13.98 41.92
CA TYR A 56 22.80 13.05 41.27
C TYR A 56 22.08 11.78 40.79
N SER A 57 21.20 11.20 41.61
CA SER A 57 20.40 10.03 41.23
C SER A 57 19.46 10.33 40.06
N ALA A 58 18.80 11.49 40.06
CA ALA A 58 17.95 11.91 38.95
C ALA A 58 18.74 12.11 37.64
N ILE A 59 19.95 12.71 37.73
CA ILE A 59 20.84 12.90 36.58
C ILE A 59 21.27 11.55 36.00
N GLN A 60 21.73 10.62 36.85
CA GLN A 60 22.12 9.27 36.42
C GLN A 60 20.96 8.51 35.74
N ALA A 61 19.75 8.59 36.30
CA ALA A 61 18.57 7.96 35.73
C ALA A 61 18.21 8.52 34.34
N ILE A 62 18.42 9.83 34.12
CA ILE A 62 18.22 10.47 32.81
C ILE A 62 19.30 10.01 31.82
N GLU A 63 20.57 9.98 32.23
CA GLU A 63 21.68 9.55 31.39
C GLU A 63 21.54 8.08 30.95
N GLU A 64 21.17 7.19 31.87
CA GLU A 64 20.90 5.78 31.53
C GLU A 64 19.73 5.65 30.56
N ARG A 65 18.65 6.40 30.77
CA ARG A 65 17.49 6.40 29.86
C ARG A 65 17.89 6.85 28.46
N VAL A 66 18.71 7.90 28.35
CA VAL A 66 19.23 8.40 27.07
C VAL A 66 20.13 7.36 26.39
N ARG A 67 21.00 6.70 27.14
CA ARG A 67 21.87 5.63 26.63
C ARG A 67 21.06 4.46 26.09
N LEU A 68 20.07 4.00 26.85
CA LEU A 68 19.17 2.91 26.43
C LEU A 68 18.35 3.29 25.20
N SER A 69 17.81 4.52 25.14
CA SER A 69 17.06 4.98 23.98
C SER A 69 17.94 5.07 22.73
N LYS A 70 19.19 5.53 22.87
CA LYS A 70 20.14 5.63 21.75
C LYS A 70 20.51 4.24 21.21
N ALA A 71 20.84 3.30 22.11
CA ALA A 71 21.11 1.92 21.74
C ALA A 71 19.88 1.21 21.10
N ALA A 72 18.67 1.55 21.54
CA ALA A 72 17.44 1.00 20.95
C ALA A 72 17.12 1.60 19.57
N MET A 73 17.55 2.83 19.28
CA MET A 73 17.43 3.44 17.96
C MET A 73 18.45 2.87 16.98
N GLU A 74 19.72 2.72 17.39
CA GLU A 74 20.78 2.14 16.54
C GLU A 74 20.49 0.67 16.17
N LYS A 75 19.87 -0.11 17.06
CA LYS A 75 19.46 -1.50 16.78
C LYS A 75 18.24 -1.64 15.87
N LYS A 76 17.50 -0.55 15.56
CA LYS A 76 16.30 -0.62 14.70
C LYS A 76 16.63 -0.61 13.20
N ASP A 77 17.86 -0.27 12.83
CA ASP A 77 18.30 -0.29 11.43
C ASP A 77 18.61 -1.72 10.92
N GLU A 78 18.68 -2.71 11.84
CA GLU A 78 18.93 -4.12 11.54
C GLU A 78 17.68 -5.02 11.70
N LYS A 79 16.48 -4.52 11.39
CA LYS A 79 15.35 -5.45 11.27
C LYS A 79 15.58 -6.32 10.03
N PRO A 80 15.55 -7.67 10.13
CA PRO A 80 15.59 -8.51 8.95
C PRO A 80 14.38 -8.13 8.11
N LYS A 81 14.64 -7.67 6.87
CA LYS A 81 13.58 -7.42 5.91
C LYS A 81 12.83 -8.74 5.76
N VAL A 82 11.51 -8.71 5.93
CA VAL A 82 10.67 -9.89 5.69
C VAL A 82 10.68 -10.13 4.19
N GLU A 83 11.69 -10.86 3.74
CA GLU A 83 11.86 -11.28 2.36
C GLU A 83 10.96 -12.50 2.12
N ARG A 84 10.25 -12.49 1.00
CA ARG A 84 9.42 -13.62 0.61
C ARG A 84 10.36 -14.74 0.16
N PRO A 85 10.15 -16.00 0.57
CA PRO A 85 10.95 -17.11 0.06
C PRO A 85 10.84 -17.21 -1.47
N GLU A 86 11.94 -17.60 -2.11
CA GLU A 86 12.12 -17.57 -3.58
C GLU A 86 11.02 -18.31 -4.34
N TRP A 87 10.55 -19.44 -3.85
CA TRP A 87 9.47 -20.22 -4.46
C TRP A 87 8.10 -19.50 -4.50
N MET A 88 7.92 -18.43 -3.71
CA MET A 88 6.74 -17.56 -3.77
C MET A 88 6.92 -16.35 -4.70
N ILE A 89 8.15 -16.06 -5.10
CA ILE A 89 8.49 -14.93 -5.97
C ILE A 89 8.65 -15.41 -7.40
N ALA A 90 9.42 -16.48 -7.60
CA ALA A 90 9.71 -17.08 -8.89
C ALA A 90 9.13 -18.50 -8.97
N PRO A 91 8.57 -18.87 -10.13
CA PRO A 91 8.38 -20.28 -10.46
C PRO A 91 9.72 -21.02 -10.35
N PRO A 92 9.72 -22.31 -9.95
CA PRO A 92 10.95 -23.10 -9.98
C PRO A 92 11.55 -23.11 -11.39
N GLU A 93 12.87 -23.19 -11.48
CA GLU A 93 13.55 -23.34 -12.77
C GLU A 93 13.22 -24.71 -13.36
N ILE A 94 12.46 -24.71 -14.44
CA ILE A 94 11.91 -25.91 -15.03
C ILE A 94 12.82 -26.47 -16.13
N ASP A 95 13.80 -27.27 -15.72
CA ASP A 95 14.82 -27.87 -16.60
C ASP A 95 14.36 -29.12 -17.37
N TYR A 96 13.11 -29.58 -17.17
CA TYR A 96 12.60 -30.79 -17.82
C TYR A 96 12.53 -30.70 -19.35
N LEU A 97 12.54 -29.49 -19.93
CA LEU A 97 12.62 -29.29 -21.38
C LEU A 97 14.05 -29.37 -21.93
N LYS A 98 15.08 -29.13 -21.12
CA LYS A 98 16.49 -29.19 -21.57
C LYS A 98 16.95 -30.63 -21.86
N ASN A 99 16.39 -31.59 -21.12
CA ASN A 99 16.68 -33.02 -21.29
C ASN A 99 15.62 -33.75 -22.14
N ALA A 100 14.54 -33.08 -22.56
CA ALA A 100 13.46 -33.64 -23.37
C ALA A 100 13.82 -33.72 -24.87
N ASN A 101 15.07 -34.07 -25.20
CA ASN A 101 15.52 -34.32 -26.56
C ASN A 101 15.09 -35.71 -27.08
N SER A 102 14.31 -36.46 -26.30
CA SER A 102 13.83 -37.78 -26.68
C SER A 102 12.40 -37.69 -27.23
N SER A 103 12.33 -37.82 -28.55
CA SER A 103 11.14 -38.05 -29.38
C SER A 103 10.35 -36.83 -29.86
N ARG A 104 10.87 -36.29 -30.97
CA ARG A 104 10.09 -36.01 -32.19
C ARG A 104 9.12 -34.82 -32.10
N SER A 105 9.66 -33.61 -31.98
CA SER A 105 8.93 -32.37 -32.29
C SER A 105 8.65 -32.29 -33.79
N ARG A 106 7.49 -32.79 -34.19
CA ARG A 106 6.93 -32.52 -35.52
C ARG A 106 6.27 -31.14 -35.46
N GLN A 107 7.03 -30.11 -35.82
CA GLN A 107 6.56 -28.74 -36.09
C GLN A 107 6.28 -27.85 -34.87
N PHE A 108 7.31 -27.47 -34.10
CA PHE A 108 7.46 -26.11 -33.54
C PHE A 108 8.97 -25.86 -33.32
N SER A 109 9.38 -24.59 -33.44
CA SER A 109 10.76 -24.08 -33.55
C SER A 109 11.88 -24.90 -32.87
N ASN A 110 12.91 -25.28 -33.63
CA ASN A 110 14.14 -25.93 -33.15
C ASN A 110 15.17 -24.95 -32.54
N LYS A 111 14.74 -23.76 -32.13
CA LYS A 111 15.64 -22.80 -31.47
C LYS A 111 15.71 -23.17 -30.00
N ASP A 112 16.92 -23.30 -29.47
CA ASP A 112 17.14 -23.41 -28.02
C ASP A 112 16.37 -22.27 -27.36
N VAL A 113 15.40 -22.62 -26.53
CA VAL A 113 14.69 -21.66 -25.70
C VAL A 113 15.72 -21.21 -24.67
N GLY A 114 16.39 -20.10 -24.97
CA GLY A 114 17.30 -19.45 -24.04
C GLY A 114 16.57 -19.05 -22.75
N GLU A 115 17.32 -18.52 -21.80
CA GLU A 115 16.80 -18.02 -20.53
C GLU A 115 15.59 -17.07 -20.77
N ILE A 116 14.39 -17.55 -20.43
CA ILE A 116 13.16 -16.75 -20.57
C ILE A 116 13.20 -15.70 -19.47
N ASP A 117 13.27 -14.44 -19.84
CA ASP A 117 13.26 -13.32 -18.90
C ASP A 117 11.92 -13.26 -18.14
N SER A 118 11.91 -13.81 -16.92
CA SER A 118 10.78 -13.79 -15.99
C SER A 118 10.72 -12.51 -15.16
N SER A 119 11.74 -11.64 -15.25
CA SER A 119 11.86 -10.41 -14.43
C SER A 119 10.74 -9.40 -14.65
N SER A 120 9.97 -9.54 -15.73
CA SER A 120 8.79 -8.70 -15.96
C SER A 120 7.68 -8.91 -14.93
N TRP A 121 7.58 -10.10 -14.31
CA TRP A 121 6.53 -10.42 -13.31
C TRP A 121 7.09 -10.81 -11.94
N THR A 122 8.33 -11.29 -11.84
CA THR A 122 8.93 -11.72 -10.57
C THR A 122 9.60 -10.57 -9.79
N ASP A 123 9.96 -9.47 -10.46
CA ASP A 123 10.73 -8.38 -9.86
C ASP A 123 9.85 -7.47 -8.97
N THR A 124 10.23 -7.33 -7.70
CA THR A 124 9.51 -6.45 -6.76
C THR A 124 9.74 -4.97 -7.12
N PRO A 125 8.80 -4.05 -6.83
CA PRO A 125 8.99 -2.63 -7.17
C PRO A 125 10.29 -2.01 -6.61
N ALA A 126 10.71 -2.44 -5.42
CA ALA A 126 11.95 -2.00 -4.78
C ALA A 126 13.19 -2.55 -5.50
N GLU A 127 13.13 -3.81 -5.93
CA GLU A 127 14.21 -4.47 -6.63
C GLU A 127 14.34 -3.96 -8.08
N LYS A 128 13.22 -3.69 -8.75
CA LYS A 128 13.17 -2.99 -10.04
C LYS A 128 13.79 -1.60 -9.97
N GLU A 129 13.54 -0.85 -8.89
CA GLU A 129 14.16 0.46 -8.68
C GLU A 129 15.66 0.34 -8.41
N ARG A 130 16.08 -0.63 -7.60
CA ARG A 130 17.49 -0.93 -7.34
C ARG A 130 18.23 -1.32 -8.63
N LYS A 131 17.66 -2.25 -9.40
CA LYS A 131 18.17 -2.70 -10.71
C LYS A 131 18.24 -1.57 -11.74
N ARG A 132 17.28 -0.63 -11.71
CA ARG A 132 17.32 0.61 -12.50
C ARG A 132 18.44 1.55 -12.06
N LYS A 133 18.64 1.73 -10.74
CA LYS A 133 19.69 2.60 -10.18
C LYS A 133 21.09 2.04 -10.42
N GLU A 134 21.26 0.73 -10.31
CA GLU A 134 22.53 0.03 -10.54
C GLU A 134 22.85 -0.16 -12.03
N GLY A 135 21.93 0.19 -12.94
CA GLY A 135 22.14 0.05 -14.38
C GLY A 135 22.30 -1.40 -14.86
N THR A 136 22.00 -2.38 -14.01
CA THR A 136 22.12 -3.83 -14.28
C THR A 136 21.00 -4.35 -15.18
N LEU A 137 19.93 -3.57 -15.37
CA LEU A 137 19.14 -3.64 -16.61
C LEU A 137 20.00 -3.04 -17.73
N GLY A 138 21.01 -3.81 -18.17
CA GLY A 138 21.74 -3.55 -19.40
C GLY A 138 20.71 -3.16 -20.44
N LYS A 139 20.86 -1.94 -20.98
CA LYS A 139 20.00 -1.28 -21.97
C LYS A 139 19.15 -2.35 -22.65
N ARG A 140 17.89 -2.54 -22.24
CA ARG A 140 16.96 -3.45 -22.94
C ARG A 140 17.20 -3.15 -24.40
N LYS A 141 17.81 -4.09 -25.12
CA LYS A 141 18.35 -3.87 -26.47
C LYS A 141 17.21 -3.20 -27.19
N ALA A 142 17.34 -1.90 -27.46
CA ALA A 142 16.21 -1.09 -27.90
C ALA A 142 15.63 -1.88 -29.06
N GLU A 143 14.40 -2.38 -28.88
CA GLU A 143 13.84 -3.42 -29.73
C GLU A 143 14.01 -2.92 -31.15
N GLU A 144 14.97 -3.50 -31.87
CA GLU A 144 15.37 -2.93 -33.15
C GLU A 144 14.10 -2.89 -33.98
N PRO A 145 13.74 -1.73 -34.56
CA PRO A 145 12.49 -1.60 -35.27
C PRO A 145 12.44 -2.73 -36.29
N ILE A 146 11.46 -3.63 -36.15
CA ILE A 146 11.33 -4.80 -37.02
C ILE A 146 11.23 -4.25 -38.45
N VAL A 147 12.31 -4.40 -39.22
CA VAL A 147 12.37 -3.90 -40.59
C VAL A 147 11.63 -4.92 -41.45
N TYR A 148 10.37 -4.63 -41.76
CA TYR A 148 9.59 -5.43 -42.68
C TYR A 148 10.15 -5.31 -44.10
N SER A 149 10.29 -6.45 -44.78
CA SER A 149 10.60 -6.48 -46.21
C SER A 149 9.52 -5.75 -47.02
N SER A 150 9.88 -5.18 -48.18
CA SER A 150 8.91 -4.58 -49.10
C SER A 150 7.77 -5.54 -49.45
N GLN A 151 8.10 -6.84 -49.63
CA GLN A 151 7.13 -7.89 -49.90
C GLN A 151 6.16 -8.12 -48.72
N ASP A 152 6.63 -7.99 -47.48
CA ASP A 152 5.78 -8.16 -46.30
C ASP A 152 4.78 -7.01 -46.18
N ILE A 153 5.20 -5.80 -46.54
CA ILE A 153 4.34 -4.61 -46.57
C ILE A 153 3.25 -4.79 -47.65
N GLU A 154 3.63 -5.23 -48.85
CA GLU A 154 2.68 -5.51 -49.94
C GLU A 154 1.67 -6.60 -49.57
N ARG A 155 2.15 -7.72 -49.02
CA ARG A 155 1.29 -8.81 -48.55
C ARG A 155 0.32 -8.33 -47.48
N ARG A 156 0.79 -7.52 -46.53
CA ARG A 156 -0.05 -6.93 -45.49
C ARG A 156 -1.14 -6.03 -46.08
N ARG A 157 -0.77 -5.16 -47.03
CA ARG A 157 -1.75 -4.29 -47.73
C ARG A 157 -2.81 -5.11 -48.45
N ALA A 158 -2.42 -6.15 -49.19
CA ALA A 158 -3.36 -7.05 -49.88
C ALA A 158 -4.33 -7.74 -48.90
N ILE A 159 -3.83 -8.20 -47.75
CA ILE A 159 -4.67 -8.80 -46.68
C ILE A 159 -5.62 -7.75 -46.09
N GLU A 160 -5.15 -6.54 -45.83
CA GLU A 160 -5.97 -5.44 -45.31
C GLU A 160 -7.08 -5.07 -46.31
N GLU A 161 -6.76 -4.94 -47.61
CA GLU A 161 -7.77 -4.69 -48.65
C GLU A 161 -8.81 -5.81 -48.75
N TYR A 162 -8.37 -7.07 -48.71
CA TYR A 162 -9.28 -8.22 -48.72
C TYR A 162 -10.19 -8.21 -47.49
N ASN A 163 -9.63 -7.96 -46.31
CA ASN A 163 -10.39 -7.86 -45.07
C ASN A 163 -11.42 -6.72 -45.14
N MET A 164 -11.07 -5.56 -45.68
CA MET A 164 -12.00 -4.43 -45.81
C MET A 164 -13.16 -4.72 -46.76
N LYS A 165 -12.95 -5.55 -47.80
CA LYS A 165 -13.99 -5.90 -48.79
C LYS A 165 -14.88 -7.06 -48.35
N THR A 166 -14.31 -8.07 -47.71
CA THR A 166 -15.00 -9.35 -47.47
C THR A 166 -15.38 -9.57 -46.00
N ARG A 167 -14.65 -8.97 -45.06
CA ARG A 167 -14.86 -9.24 -43.64
C ARG A 167 -16.03 -8.40 -43.12
N PRO A 168 -16.92 -8.97 -42.29
CA PRO A 168 -17.90 -8.16 -41.57
C PRO A 168 -17.18 -7.19 -40.62
N MET A 169 -17.88 -6.11 -40.26
CA MET A 169 -17.35 -5.11 -39.33
C MET A 169 -16.85 -5.77 -38.03
N SER A 170 -15.64 -5.38 -37.60
CA SER A 170 -15.09 -5.81 -36.32
C SER A 170 -16.01 -5.38 -35.18
N LEU A 171 -16.12 -6.18 -34.11
CA LEU A 171 -16.87 -5.82 -32.89
C LEU A 171 -16.48 -4.44 -32.36
N LEU A 172 -15.19 -4.09 -32.45
CA LEU A 172 -14.69 -2.79 -32.02
C LEU A 172 -15.23 -1.67 -32.92
N GLU A 173 -15.28 -1.91 -34.24
CA GLU A 173 -15.83 -0.95 -35.20
C GLU A 173 -17.35 -0.80 -35.05
N ILE A 174 -18.07 -1.90 -34.83
CA ILE A 174 -19.49 -1.90 -34.48
C ILE A 174 -19.73 -1.05 -33.23
N HIS A 175 -18.91 -1.24 -32.19
CA HIS A 175 -19.05 -0.47 -30.95
C HIS A 175 -18.72 1.01 -31.15
N ARG A 176 -17.68 1.35 -31.93
CA ARG A 176 -17.35 2.74 -32.30
C ARG A 176 -18.50 3.40 -33.07
N GLN A 177 -19.08 2.71 -34.06
CA GLN A 177 -20.21 3.21 -34.81
C GLN A 177 -21.45 3.40 -33.93
N LYS A 178 -21.77 2.43 -33.06
CA LYS A 178 -22.89 2.54 -32.11
C LYS A 178 -22.72 3.74 -31.18
N LYS A 179 -21.50 3.98 -30.69
CA LYS A 179 -21.18 5.13 -29.82
C LYS A 179 -21.24 6.47 -30.55
N LYS A 180 -20.88 6.52 -31.84
CA LYS A 180 -21.06 7.71 -32.68
C LYS A 180 -22.54 8.00 -32.91
N LYS A 181 -23.31 6.98 -33.31
CA LYS A 181 -24.77 7.08 -33.51
C LYS A 181 -25.49 7.55 -32.25
N SER A 182 -25.17 6.99 -31.09
CA SER A 182 -25.78 7.40 -29.81
C SER A 182 -25.42 8.84 -29.41
N LYS A 183 -24.38 9.43 -29.99
CA LYS A 183 -23.98 10.82 -29.75
C LYS A 183 -24.60 11.79 -30.75
N GLU A 184 -24.83 11.34 -31.99
CA GLU A 184 -25.39 12.14 -33.07
C GLU A 184 -26.93 12.23 -32.99
N THR A 185 -27.60 11.17 -32.56
CA THR A 185 -29.05 11.22 -32.31
C THR A 185 -29.29 11.81 -30.92
N PRO A 186 -29.90 13.00 -30.78
CA PRO A 186 -30.26 13.52 -29.47
C PRO A 186 -31.23 12.52 -28.81
N GLU A 187 -30.82 11.92 -27.70
CA GLU A 187 -31.67 11.00 -26.95
C GLU A 187 -32.85 11.79 -26.37
N ASP A 188 -34.08 11.40 -26.74
CA ASP A 188 -35.30 11.95 -26.16
C ASP A 188 -35.38 11.53 -24.69
N VAL A 189 -35.10 12.48 -23.79
CA VAL A 189 -35.03 12.25 -22.33
C VAL A 189 -36.34 11.69 -21.79
N SER A 190 -37.48 12.02 -22.41
CA SER A 190 -38.80 11.54 -21.99
C SER A 190 -39.05 10.05 -22.26
N LYS A 191 -38.35 9.47 -23.24
CA LYS A 191 -38.51 8.07 -23.67
C LYS A 191 -37.41 7.16 -23.13
N ARG A 192 -36.32 7.74 -22.60
CA ARG A 192 -35.21 6.99 -22.02
C ARG A 192 -35.59 6.54 -20.60
N PRO A 193 -35.37 5.27 -20.21
CA PRO A 193 -35.51 4.87 -18.82
C PRO A 193 -34.53 5.64 -17.93
N PHE A 194 -34.89 5.82 -16.66
CA PHE A 194 -34.05 6.48 -15.68
C PHE A 194 -32.67 5.82 -15.59
N ASP A 195 -31.62 6.61 -15.78
CA ASP A 195 -30.22 6.21 -15.65
C ASP A 195 -29.59 7.08 -14.57
N ARG A 196 -29.21 6.45 -13.44
CA ARG A 196 -28.57 7.14 -12.32
C ARG A 196 -27.40 8.01 -12.75
N GLU A 197 -26.62 7.58 -13.73
CA GLU A 197 -25.45 8.33 -14.17
C GLU A 197 -25.78 9.54 -15.04
N LYS A 198 -26.89 9.52 -15.78
CA LYS A 198 -27.31 10.64 -16.62
C LYS A 198 -28.24 11.60 -15.89
N ASP A 199 -29.03 11.07 -14.95
CA ASP A 199 -30.18 11.79 -14.35
C ASP A 199 -29.92 12.23 -12.90
N LEU A 200 -29.04 11.54 -12.14
CA LEU A 200 -28.70 11.93 -10.76
C LEU A 200 -27.26 12.40 -10.58
N LEU A 201 -26.30 11.82 -11.31
CA LEU A 201 -24.95 12.36 -11.29
C LEU A 201 -25.01 13.70 -12.05
N ALA A 202 -25.13 14.79 -11.30
CA ALA A 202 -24.93 16.16 -11.75
C ALA A 202 -23.75 16.25 -12.74
N PRO A 203 -23.74 17.21 -13.69
CA PRO A 203 -22.73 17.29 -14.75
C PRO A 203 -21.36 16.99 -14.17
N LYS A 204 -20.72 15.93 -14.69
CA LYS A 204 -19.41 15.48 -14.24
C LYS A 204 -18.57 16.73 -14.06
N ARG A 205 -18.01 16.93 -12.86
CA ARG A 205 -17.28 18.17 -12.48
C ARG A 205 -16.26 18.62 -13.51
N MET A 206 -15.83 17.71 -14.39
CA MET A 206 -15.10 18.03 -15.61
C MET A 206 -15.71 17.34 -16.84
N ASP A 207 -15.77 18.09 -17.93
CA ASP A 207 -16.11 17.58 -19.26
C ASP A 207 -15.13 16.51 -19.72
N SER A 208 -15.60 15.63 -20.62
CA SER A 208 -14.72 14.61 -21.21
C SER A 208 -13.51 15.22 -21.95
N LYS A 209 -13.65 16.44 -22.49
CA LYS A 209 -12.55 17.21 -23.09
C LYS A 209 -11.56 17.69 -22.02
N GLN A 210 -12.06 18.30 -20.94
CA GLN A 210 -11.25 18.76 -19.81
C GLN A 210 -10.48 17.60 -19.16
N LYS A 211 -11.11 16.43 -19.00
CA LYS A 211 -10.44 15.22 -18.49
C LYS A 211 -9.29 14.75 -19.40
N LYS A 212 -9.48 14.80 -20.73
CA LYS A 212 -8.42 14.44 -21.68
C LYS A 212 -7.29 15.45 -21.65
N GLU A 213 -7.60 16.74 -21.54
CA GLU A 213 -6.58 17.77 -21.45
C GLU A 213 -5.77 17.64 -20.15
N LEU A 214 -6.43 17.44 -19.01
CA LEU A 214 -5.75 17.18 -17.74
C LEU A 214 -4.85 15.94 -17.83
N LEU A 215 -5.33 14.87 -18.46
CA LEU A 215 -4.53 13.67 -18.65
C LEU A 215 -3.31 13.93 -19.56
N ARG A 216 -3.49 14.68 -20.65
CA ARG A 216 -2.43 15.09 -21.57
C ARG A 216 -1.37 15.90 -20.82
N GLN A 217 -1.80 16.93 -20.10
CA GLN A 217 -0.95 17.76 -19.26
C GLN A 217 -0.20 16.93 -18.22
N SER A 218 -0.87 16.01 -17.52
CA SER A 218 -0.24 15.15 -16.52
C SER A 218 0.87 14.25 -17.08
N GLY A 219 0.73 13.79 -18.34
CA GLY A 219 1.77 13.05 -19.03
C GLY A 219 2.97 13.91 -19.40
N GLU A 220 2.73 15.17 -19.76
CA GLU A 220 3.78 16.16 -20.08
C GLU A 220 4.59 16.58 -18.83
N LEU A 221 3.98 16.63 -17.64
CA LEU A 221 4.69 16.93 -16.38
C LEU A 221 5.86 15.97 -16.12
N ASN A 222 5.73 14.69 -16.48
CA ASN A 222 6.81 13.71 -16.33
C ASN A 222 8.02 14.05 -17.22
N SER A 223 7.80 14.70 -18.36
CA SER A 223 8.88 15.18 -19.23
C SER A 223 9.44 16.54 -18.79
N MET A 224 8.62 17.40 -18.17
CA MET A 224 9.03 18.74 -17.73
C MET A 224 9.93 18.69 -16.48
N PHE A 225 9.69 17.73 -15.59
CA PHE A 225 10.52 17.51 -14.39
C PHE A 225 11.50 16.33 -14.53
N GLY A 226 11.51 15.66 -15.68
CA GLY A 226 12.53 14.68 -16.04
C GLY A 226 13.85 15.37 -16.36
N HIS A 227 14.97 14.67 -16.10
CA HIS A 227 16.33 15.16 -16.34
C HIS A 227 16.44 15.84 -17.70
N GLY A 228 16.76 17.14 -17.68
CA GLY A 228 16.73 18.01 -18.85
C GLY A 228 17.53 17.45 -20.01
N LYS A 229 16.90 17.39 -21.18
CA LYS A 229 17.63 17.22 -22.44
C LYS A 229 18.33 18.55 -22.69
N SER A 230 19.60 18.63 -22.29
CA SER A 230 20.50 19.75 -22.57
C SER A 230 20.72 19.83 -24.07
N SER A 231 19.83 20.53 -24.79
CA SER A 231 19.99 20.86 -26.21
C SER A 231 20.26 22.36 -26.38
N PHE A 232 21.14 22.90 -25.55
CA PHE A 232 21.73 24.23 -25.72
C PHE A 232 23.20 24.17 -25.30
N LEU A 233 24.06 23.75 -26.24
CA LEU A 233 25.46 24.14 -26.47
C LEU A 233 25.97 23.41 -27.71
#